data_AF-A0A499V654-F1
#
_entry.id   AF-A0A499V654-F1
#
_cell.length_a   1.000
_cell.length_b   1.000
_cell.length_c   1.000
_cell.angle_alpha   90.00
_cell.angle_beta   90.00
_cell.angle_gamma   90.00
#
_symmetry.space_group_name_H-M   'P 1'
#
loop_
_entity.id
_entity.type
_entity.pdbx_description
1 polymer ?
#
loop_
_entity_poly.entity_id
_entity_poly.type
_entity_poly.pdbx_seq_one_letter_code
_entity_poly.pdbx_strand_id
1 'polypeptide(L)'
;MRTVGVEEELLLVDPETGEPKALSTAVLARAEQVDPDQDVFEKELHGQMLEFATHPQTDMAALGAEIVRCRKEAARHAGEAGCAVAALATSPLPVSPSIAMNRRYQWMAEQYGIAMQEQLTCGCHVHVAVESDEEGVAVVDRIRPWLPVLVALSANSPFWQGRDSSYESYRSRVWGRWPSAGPTELFGSPERYHRQVADMVATGVILDDGMVYFDARLSHRYPTVEIRVADVCLHPDTAQLIATLARGLVESAARDWRAGREPEDHSVSLLRLAAWQAARAGLSGSCSIR
;
A
#
# COMPACT_ATOMS: atom_id res chain seq x y z
N MET A 1 15.35 -5.97 -17.57
CA MET A 1 14.08 -5.26 -17.25
C MET A 1 13.72 -5.65 -15.83
N ARG A 2 13.43 -4.69 -14.95
CA ARG A 2 13.12 -4.96 -13.53
C ARG A 2 11.84 -5.78 -13.41
N THR A 3 11.81 -6.75 -12.49
CA THR A 3 10.60 -7.47 -12.10
C THR A 3 9.73 -6.59 -11.21
N VAL A 4 8.42 -6.82 -11.27
CA VAL A 4 7.40 -6.10 -10.50
C VAL A 4 6.44 -7.09 -9.86
N GLY A 5 6.17 -6.92 -8.57
CA GLY A 5 5.09 -7.61 -7.86
C GLY A 5 4.07 -6.58 -7.36
N VAL A 6 2.80 -7.00 -7.25
CA VAL A 6 1.71 -6.18 -6.71
C VAL A 6 1.05 -6.92 -5.57
N GLU A 7 0.79 -6.21 -4.49
CA GLU A 7 -0.06 -6.65 -3.40
C GLU A 7 -1.33 -5.79 -3.41
N GLU A 8 -2.50 -6.42 -3.32
CA GLU A 8 -3.76 -5.71 -3.16
C GLU A 8 -4.53 -6.21 -1.94
N GLU A 9 -5.02 -5.24 -1.18
CA GLU A 9 -5.93 -5.43 -0.07
C GLU A 9 -7.38 -5.26 -0.58
N LEU A 10 -8.25 -6.22 -0.33
CA LEU A 10 -9.66 -6.19 -0.75
C LEU A 10 -10.59 -6.24 0.46
N LEU A 11 -11.65 -5.43 0.43
CA LEU A 11 -12.65 -5.40 1.48
C LEU A 11 -13.62 -6.57 1.32
N LEU A 12 -13.88 -7.30 2.40
CA LEU A 12 -14.92 -8.32 2.46
C LEU A 12 -16.24 -7.68 2.89
N VAL A 13 -17.28 -7.85 2.09
CA VAL A 13 -18.59 -7.20 2.30
C VAL A 13 -19.74 -8.18 2.20
N ASP A 14 -20.85 -7.83 2.84
CA ASP A 14 -22.14 -8.44 2.60
C ASP A 14 -22.59 -8.18 1.16
N PRO A 15 -22.97 -9.21 0.38
CA PRO A 15 -23.37 -9.02 -1.01
C PRO A 15 -24.73 -8.30 -1.16
N GLU A 16 -25.58 -8.31 -0.13
CA GLU A 16 -26.89 -7.65 -0.17
C GLU A 16 -26.83 -6.23 0.40
N THR A 17 -26.11 -6.04 1.51
CA THR A 17 -26.08 -4.74 2.21
C THR A 17 -24.86 -3.89 1.90
N GLY A 18 -23.76 -4.51 1.43
CA GLY A 18 -22.46 -3.86 1.26
C GLY A 18 -21.69 -3.62 2.57
N GLU A 19 -22.21 -4.05 3.71
CA GLU A 19 -21.56 -3.87 5.01
C GLU A 19 -20.27 -4.70 5.13
N PRO A 20 -19.16 -4.14 5.64
CA PRO A 20 -17.93 -4.92 5.84
C PRO A 20 -18.12 -6.11 6.80
N LYS A 21 -17.60 -7.29 6.44
CA LYS A 21 -17.72 -8.54 7.21
C LYS A 21 -16.37 -9.09 7.62
N ALA A 22 -16.21 -9.42 8.91
CA ALA A 22 -14.97 -9.96 9.44
C ALA A 22 -14.83 -11.47 9.16
N LEU A 23 -14.64 -11.84 7.89
CA LEU A 23 -14.63 -13.24 7.42
C LEU A 23 -13.29 -13.69 6.81
N SER A 24 -12.22 -12.89 6.91
CA SER A 24 -10.92 -13.21 6.28
C SER A 24 -10.38 -14.59 6.66
N THR A 25 -10.50 -14.99 7.92
CA THR A 25 -10.07 -16.33 8.38
C THR A 25 -10.85 -17.46 7.70
N ALA A 26 -12.16 -17.28 7.51
CA ALA A 26 -12.99 -18.27 6.83
C ALA A 26 -12.65 -18.35 5.33
N VAL A 27 -12.38 -17.21 4.70
CA VAL A 27 -11.97 -17.15 3.28
C VAL A 27 -10.61 -17.82 3.07
N LEU A 28 -9.62 -17.53 3.92
CA LEU A 28 -8.29 -18.12 3.83
C LEU A 28 -8.31 -19.63 4.08
N ALA A 29 -9.09 -20.11 5.04
CA ALA A 29 -9.26 -21.54 5.26
C ALA A 29 -9.84 -22.28 4.03
N ARG A 30 -10.60 -21.58 3.17
CA ARG A 30 -11.06 -22.12 1.89
C ARG A 30 -9.98 -22.08 0.81
N ALA A 31 -9.15 -21.05 0.78
CA ALA A 31 -8.01 -20.96 -0.12
C ALA A 31 -7.02 -22.11 0.12
N GLU A 32 -6.62 -22.33 1.37
CA GLU A 32 -5.70 -23.40 1.79
C GLU A 32 -6.21 -24.82 1.42
N GLN A 33 -7.54 -25.03 1.42
CA GLN A 33 -8.12 -26.33 1.03
C GLN A 33 -8.03 -26.61 -0.47
N VAL A 34 -8.04 -25.56 -1.30
CA VAL A 34 -8.07 -25.70 -2.77
C VAL A 34 -6.66 -25.74 -3.33
N ASP A 35 -5.75 -24.95 -2.77
CA ASP A 35 -4.36 -24.89 -3.22
C ASP A 35 -3.41 -24.70 -2.02
N PRO A 36 -3.04 -25.80 -1.32
CA PRO A 36 -2.22 -25.73 -0.11
C PRO A 36 -0.78 -25.28 -0.36
N ASP A 37 -0.33 -25.24 -1.62
CA ASP A 37 1.05 -24.88 -2.01
C ASP A 37 1.15 -23.44 -2.55
N GLN A 38 0.04 -22.70 -2.68
CA GLN A 38 0.02 -21.30 -3.11
C GLN A 38 -0.10 -20.34 -1.92
N ASP A 39 1.02 -19.73 -1.52
CA ASP A 39 1.10 -18.57 -0.60
C ASP A 39 0.61 -17.26 -1.28
N VAL A 40 -0.46 -17.32 -2.08
CA VAL A 40 -0.97 -16.16 -2.84
C VAL A 40 -1.80 -15.24 -1.95
N PHE A 41 -2.47 -15.77 -0.93
CA PHE A 41 -3.32 -15.00 -0.02
C PHE A 41 -2.71 -14.97 1.39
N GLU A 42 -2.57 -13.77 1.94
CA GLU A 42 -1.98 -13.56 3.28
C GLU A 42 -3.04 -13.08 4.30
N LYS A 43 -2.76 -13.32 5.59
CA LYS A 43 -3.58 -12.80 6.71
C LYS A 43 -3.23 -11.34 6.97
N GLU A 44 -4.22 -10.47 6.93
CA GLU A 44 -4.08 -9.07 7.31
C GLU A 44 -4.58 -8.79 8.75
N LEU A 45 -4.17 -7.66 9.31
CA LEU A 45 -4.61 -7.05 10.56
C LEU A 45 -6.12 -7.05 10.78
N HIS A 46 -6.91 -6.71 9.77
CA HIS A 46 -8.36 -6.61 9.90
C HIS A 46 -9.06 -7.88 9.40
N GLY A 47 -9.97 -8.40 10.22
CA GLY A 47 -10.81 -9.54 9.83
C GLY A 47 -11.66 -9.26 8.58
N GLN A 48 -11.88 -7.98 8.25
CA GLN A 48 -12.66 -7.51 7.12
C GLN A 48 -11.88 -7.42 5.80
N MET A 49 -10.61 -7.81 5.77
CA MET A 49 -9.76 -7.64 4.60
C MET A 49 -9.18 -8.97 4.14
N LEU A 50 -9.06 -9.13 2.82
CA LEU A 50 -8.30 -10.19 2.20
C LEU A 50 -7.17 -9.57 1.38
N GLU A 51 -5.93 -9.99 1.63
CA GLU A 51 -4.76 -9.56 0.88
C GLU A 51 -4.32 -10.66 -0.07
N PHE A 52 -3.86 -10.28 -1.26
CA PHE A 52 -3.14 -11.18 -2.14
C PHE A 52 -1.87 -10.52 -2.70
N ALA A 53 -0.89 -11.34 -3.05
CA ALA A 53 0.34 -10.92 -3.72
C ALA A 53 0.50 -11.65 -5.06
N THR A 54 0.92 -10.92 -6.10
CA THR A 54 1.29 -11.52 -7.38
C THR A 54 2.72 -12.04 -7.36
N HIS A 55 3.04 -12.97 -8.25
CA HIS A 55 4.43 -13.32 -8.51
C HIS A 55 5.18 -12.13 -9.15
N PRO A 56 6.52 -12.05 -9.01
CA PRO A 56 7.31 -11.04 -9.70
C PRO A 56 7.28 -11.26 -11.22
N GLN A 57 6.81 -10.27 -11.97
CA GLN A 57 6.68 -10.32 -13.43
C GLN A 57 7.59 -9.31 -14.12
N THR A 58 8.16 -9.67 -15.28
CA THR A 58 8.83 -8.70 -16.16
C THR A 58 7.89 -8.14 -17.23
N ASP A 59 6.92 -8.93 -17.68
CA ASP A 59 5.88 -8.52 -18.61
C ASP A 59 4.68 -7.93 -17.86
N MET A 60 4.30 -6.70 -18.20
CA MET A 60 3.15 -6.05 -17.55
C MET A 60 1.82 -6.66 -17.98
N ALA A 61 1.73 -7.26 -19.18
CA ALA A 61 0.51 -7.94 -19.61
C ALA A 61 0.29 -9.21 -18.78
N ALA A 62 1.35 -9.98 -18.52
CA ALA A 62 1.32 -11.10 -17.59
C ALA A 62 0.92 -10.67 -16.18
N LEU A 63 1.49 -9.56 -15.66
CA LEU A 63 1.09 -9.02 -14.35
C LEU A 63 -0.40 -8.66 -14.30
N GLY A 64 -0.91 -7.95 -15.32
CA GLY A 64 -2.32 -7.58 -15.38
C GLY A 64 -3.25 -8.80 -15.43
N ALA A 65 -2.88 -9.83 -16.20
CA ALA A 65 -3.62 -11.09 -16.23
C ALA A 65 -3.61 -11.81 -14.88
N GLU A 66 -2.49 -11.77 -14.15
CA GLU A 66 -2.36 -12.34 -12.83
C GLU A 66 -3.20 -11.60 -11.77
N ILE A 67 -3.19 -10.27 -11.76
CA ILE A 67 -4.07 -9.46 -10.89
C ILE A 67 -5.54 -9.85 -11.10
N VAL A 68 -5.98 -9.97 -12.36
CA VAL A 68 -7.35 -10.40 -12.68
C VAL A 68 -7.64 -11.81 -12.17
N ARG A 69 -6.68 -12.73 -12.30
CA ARG A 69 -6.81 -14.10 -11.78
C ARG A 69 -6.97 -14.10 -10.26
N CYS A 70 -6.06 -13.43 -9.53
CA CYS A 70 -6.11 -13.36 -8.07
C CYS A 70 -7.42 -12.74 -7.57
N ARG A 71 -7.91 -11.65 -8.19
CA ARG A 71 -9.21 -11.05 -7.86
C ARG A 71 -10.39 -12.01 -8.09
N LYS A 72 -10.36 -12.82 -9.14
CA LYS A 72 -11.40 -13.84 -9.41
C LYS A 72 -11.37 -14.96 -8.37
N GLU A 73 -10.18 -15.42 -7.99
CA GLU A 73 -10.00 -16.42 -6.94
C GLU A 73 -10.47 -15.88 -5.59
N ALA A 74 -10.08 -14.66 -5.23
CA ALA A 74 -10.55 -13.94 -4.05
C ALA A 74 -12.10 -13.88 -4.01
N ALA A 75 -12.73 -13.47 -5.11
CA ALA A 75 -14.18 -13.40 -5.22
C ALA A 75 -14.86 -14.77 -5.06
N ARG A 76 -14.28 -15.82 -5.66
CA ARG A 76 -14.79 -17.19 -5.52
C ARG A 76 -14.73 -17.66 -4.06
N HIS A 77 -13.57 -17.52 -3.42
CA HIS A 77 -13.38 -17.93 -2.03
C HIS A 77 -14.25 -17.14 -1.05
N ALA A 78 -14.41 -15.83 -1.27
CA ALA A 78 -15.33 -15.00 -0.50
C ALA A 78 -16.79 -15.46 -0.66
N GLY A 79 -17.21 -15.76 -1.89
CA GLY A 79 -18.56 -16.27 -2.19
C GLY A 79 -18.87 -17.60 -1.49
N GLU A 80 -17.91 -18.53 -1.50
CA GLU A 80 -18.01 -19.80 -0.78
C GLU A 80 -18.07 -19.64 0.75
N ALA A 81 -17.54 -18.53 1.28
CA ALA A 81 -17.62 -18.14 2.69
C ALA A 81 -18.86 -17.29 3.03
N GLY A 82 -19.71 -16.97 2.04
CA GLY A 82 -20.93 -16.18 2.23
C GLY A 82 -20.74 -14.66 2.22
N CYS A 83 -19.69 -14.16 1.58
CA CYS A 83 -19.43 -12.73 1.39
C CYS A 83 -18.97 -12.40 -0.04
N ALA A 84 -18.75 -11.13 -0.35
CA ALA A 84 -18.17 -10.68 -1.60
C ALA A 84 -16.89 -9.88 -1.35
N VAL A 85 -16.02 -9.79 -2.36
CA VAL A 85 -14.86 -8.87 -2.34
C VAL A 85 -15.23 -7.56 -3.02
N ALA A 86 -14.74 -6.45 -2.48
CA ALA A 86 -14.85 -5.12 -3.07
C ALA A 86 -13.46 -4.44 -3.06
N ALA A 87 -13.01 -4.03 -4.24
CA ALA A 87 -11.77 -3.25 -4.39
C ALA A 87 -12.04 -1.78 -4.03
N LEU A 88 -12.16 -1.53 -2.73
CA LEU A 88 -12.46 -0.21 -2.15
C LEU A 88 -11.41 0.13 -1.10
N ALA A 89 -10.75 1.28 -1.26
CA ALA A 89 -9.71 1.69 -0.33
C ALA A 89 -10.25 2.16 1.03
N THR A 90 -11.52 2.54 1.10
CA THR A 90 -12.27 2.76 2.35
C THR A 90 -13.71 2.26 2.21
N SER A 91 -14.33 1.87 3.32
CA SER A 91 -15.76 1.54 3.33
C SER A 91 -16.61 2.80 3.13
N PRO A 92 -17.58 2.80 2.18
CA PRO A 92 -18.54 3.87 2.06
C PRO A 92 -19.60 3.85 3.16
N LEU A 93 -19.75 2.73 3.88
CA LEU A 93 -20.66 2.55 5.01
C LEU A 93 -19.92 2.71 6.35
N PRO A 94 -20.63 3.07 7.43
CA PRO A 94 -20.06 3.05 8.78
C PRO A 94 -19.49 1.67 9.11
N VAL A 95 -18.33 1.64 9.75
CA VAL A 95 -17.68 0.38 10.12
C VAL A 95 -16.98 0.51 11.46
N SER A 96 -17.12 -0.54 12.27
CA SER A 96 -16.30 -0.80 13.44
C SER A 96 -15.28 -1.89 13.08
N PRO A 97 -14.02 -1.55 12.80
CA PRO A 97 -12.97 -2.50 12.45
C PRO A 97 -12.83 -3.60 13.50
N SER A 98 -12.74 -4.86 13.06
CA SER A 98 -12.50 -6.01 13.92
C SER A 98 -11.03 -6.40 13.81
N ILE A 99 -10.29 -6.12 14.87
CA ILE A 99 -8.85 -6.41 14.94
C ILE A 99 -8.65 -7.92 15.13
N ALA A 100 -7.81 -8.53 14.31
CA ALA A 100 -7.50 -9.95 14.44
C ALA A 100 -6.81 -10.28 15.78
N MET A 101 -7.06 -11.47 16.32
CA MET A 101 -6.55 -11.93 17.61
C MET A 101 -5.08 -12.39 17.55
N ASN A 102 -4.16 -11.51 17.16
CA ASN A 102 -2.71 -11.73 17.23
C ASN A 102 -2.09 -10.81 18.29
N ARG A 103 -1.11 -11.30 19.04
CA ARG A 103 -0.33 -10.50 20.02
C ARG A 103 0.22 -9.21 19.43
N ARG A 104 0.72 -9.24 18.19
CA ARG A 104 1.23 -8.02 17.51
C ARG A 104 0.13 -6.96 17.38
N TYR A 105 -1.06 -7.38 17.00
CA TYR A 105 -2.20 -6.51 16.74
C TYR A 105 -2.84 -5.99 18.03
N GLN A 106 -2.84 -6.81 19.08
CA GLN A 106 -3.20 -6.37 20.43
C GLN A 106 -2.25 -5.30 20.96
N TRP A 107 -0.94 -5.50 20.78
CA TRP A 107 0.05 -4.48 21.15
C TRP A 107 -0.19 -3.16 20.41
N MET A 108 -0.43 -3.21 19.09
CA MET A 108 -0.71 -1.98 18.31
C MET A 108 -2.00 -1.30 18.77
N ALA A 109 -3.05 -2.05 19.11
CA ALA A 109 -4.29 -1.49 19.64
C ALA A 109 -4.08 -0.75 20.97
N GLU A 110 -3.24 -1.30 21.86
CA GLU A 110 -2.87 -0.66 23.12
C GLU A 110 -2.04 0.62 22.90
N GLN A 111 -1.08 0.59 21.97
CA GLN A 111 -0.19 1.73 21.74
C GLN A 111 -0.82 2.87 20.93
N TYR A 112 -1.63 2.56 19.91
CA TYR A 112 -2.13 3.54 18.94
C TYR A 112 -3.58 3.96 19.18
N GLY A 113 -4.30 3.28 20.08
CA GLY A 113 -5.63 3.67 20.53
C GLY A 113 -6.64 3.87 19.39
N ILE A 114 -7.28 5.04 19.34
CA ILE A 114 -8.35 5.34 18.36
C ILE A 114 -7.85 5.22 16.91
N ALA A 115 -6.59 5.57 16.63
CA ALA A 115 -6.06 5.48 15.27
C ALA A 115 -6.16 4.05 14.73
N MET A 116 -5.90 3.06 15.59
CA MET A 116 -6.03 1.64 15.26
C MET A 116 -7.49 1.23 15.04
N GLN A 117 -8.40 1.71 15.90
CA GLN A 117 -9.83 1.38 15.84
C GLN A 117 -10.53 2.02 14.65
N GLU A 118 -9.92 3.00 14.00
CA GLU A 118 -10.47 3.64 12.82
C GLU A 118 -9.85 3.12 11.52
N GLN A 119 -8.72 2.42 11.55
CA GLN A 119 -7.91 2.08 10.38
C GLN A 119 -8.42 0.87 9.58
N LEU A 120 -9.62 0.92 8.97
CA LEU A 120 -9.99 -0.04 7.92
C LEU A 120 -9.79 0.60 6.53
N THR A 121 -8.59 0.43 5.99
CA THR A 121 -8.21 0.97 4.68
C THR A 121 -7.51 -0.08 3.84
N CYS A 122 -7.79 -0.12 2.53
CA CYS A 122 -7.18 -1.09 1.62
C CYS A 122 -6.24 -0.40 0.60
N GLY A 123 -5.00 -0.86 0.49
CA GLY A 123 -3.96 -0.36 -0.42
C GLY A 123 -3.67 -1.23 -1.63
N CYS A 124 -2.93 -0.65 -2.56
CA CYS A 124 -2.20 -1.36 -3.61
C CYS A 124 -0.71 -1.08 -3.40
N HIS A 125 0.07 -2.09 -3.06
CA HIS A 125 1.52 -1.95 -2.90
C HIS A 125 2.24 -2.48 -4.13
N VAL A 126 3.25 -1.75 -4.60
CA VAL A 126 4.04 -2.16 -5.76
C VAL A 126 5.48 -2.38 -5.34
N HIS A 127 5.96 -3.59 -5.56
CA HIS A 127 7.36 -3.98 -5.38
C HIS A 127 8.07 -3.91 -6.73
N VAL A 128 9.18 -3.18 -6.81
CA VAL A 128 10.04 -3.16 -7.99
C VAL A 128 11.45 -3.58 -7.61
N ALA A 129 11.99 -4.58 -8.30
CA ALA A 129 13.32 -5.10 -8.01
C ALA A 129 14.43 -4.05 -8.24
N VAL A 130 15.39 -4.05 -7.32
CA VAL A 130 16.61 -3.23 -7.36
C VAL A 130 17.84 -4.12 -7.18
N GLU A 131 18.98 -3.66 -7.68
CA GLU A 131 20.21 -4.47 -7.73
C GLU A 131 20.98 -4.46 -6.40
N SER A 132 20.79 -3.44 -5.56
CA SER A 132 21.42 -3.31 -4.24
C SER A 132 20.70 -2.30 -3.35
N ASP A 133 21.09 -2.24 -2.08
CA ASP A 133 20.61 -1.21 -1.13
C ASP A 133 21.01 0.21 -1.58
N GLU A 134 22.22 0.38 -2.15
CA GLU A 134 22.65 1.68 -2.68
C GLU A 134 21.72 2.16 -3.79
N GLU A 135 21.37 1.28 -4.74
CA GLU A 135 20.38 1.60 -5.76
C GLU A 135 19.01 1.88 -5.14
N GLY A 136 18.57 1.03 -4.21
CA GLY A 136 17.27 1.15 -3.56
C GLY A 136 17.10 2.48 -2.82
N VAL A 137 18.07 2.88 -1.99
CA VAL A 137 18.03 4.17 -1.28
C VAL A 137 18.08 5.33 -2.26
N ALA A 138 18.95 5.24 -3.29
CA ALA A 138 19.03 6.27 -4.32
C ALA A 138 17.71 6.42 -5.09
N VAL A 139 16.98 5.33 -5.30
CA VAL A 139 15.64 5.34 -5.90
C VAL A 139 14.63 5.98 -4.94
N VAL A 140 14.56 5.54 -3.68
CA VAL A 140 13.64 6.10 -2.67
C VAL A 140 13.78 7.61 -2.58
N ASP A 141 15.02 8.11 -2.52
CA ASP A 141 15.32 9.55 -2.45
C ASP A 141 14.79 10.34 -3.66
N ARG A 142 14.80 9.74 -4.85
CA ARG A 142 14.47 10.38 -6.14
C ARG A 142 12.99 10.30 -6.51
N ILE A 143 12.28 9.26 -6.08
CA ILE A 143 10.87 9.09 -6.45
C ILE A 143 9.90 9.90 -5.58
N ARG A 144 10.35 10.45 -4.44
CA ARG A 144 9.50 11.20 -3.48
C ARG A 144 8.56 12.22 -4.12
N PRO A 145 9.00 13.07 -5.08
CA PRO A 145 8.13 14.08 -5.70
C PRO A 145 7.03 13.49 -6.59
N TRP A 146 7.19 12.24 -7.03
CA TRP A 146 6.27 11.55 -7.94
C TRP A 146 5.20 10.73 -7.20
N LEU A 147 5.40 10.43 -5.92
CA LEU A 147 4.44 9.64 -5.14
C LEU A 147 3.05 10.29 -5.05
N PRO A 148 2.90 11.62 -4.91
CA PRO A 148 1.59 12.28 -4.99
C PRO A 148 0.85 12.03 -6.31
N VAL A 149 1.56 11.86 -7.43
CA VAL A 149 0.94 11.57 -8.73
C VAL A 149 0.29 10.18 -8.70
N LEU A 150 0.93 9.19 -8.06
CA LEU A 150 0.36 7.85 -7.90
C LEU A 150 -0.86 7.87 -6.97
N VAL A 151 -0.86 8.69 -5.92
CA VAL A 151 -2.06 8.94 -5.09
C VAL A 151 -3.21 9.47 -5.95
N ALA A 152 -2.97 10.50 -6.76
CA ALA A 152 -4.00 11.10 -7.60
C ALA A 152 -4.57 10.15 -8.65
N LEU A 153 -3.72 9.29 -9.25
CA LEU A 153 -4.12 8.31 -10.26
C LEU A 153 -4.88 7.11 -9.68
N SER A 154 -4.55 6.70 -8.46
CA SER A 154 -5.13 5.52 -7.81
C SER A 154 -6.37 5.82 -6.96
N ALA A 155 -6.68 7.10 -6.74
CA ALA A 155 -7.70 7.56 -5.81
C ALA A 155 -9.03 6.80 -5.94
N ASN A 156 -9.41 6.11 -4.86
CA ASN A 156 -10.58 5.23 -4.82
C ASN A 156 -11.15 5.14 -3.39
N SER A 157 -11.14 6.26 -2.67
CA SER A 157 -11.66 6.34 -1.30
C SER A 157 -12.35 7.68 -0.98
N PRO A 158 -13.43 8.05 -1.70
CA PRO A 158 -14.08 9.34 -1.46
C PRO A 158 -14.95 9.40 -0.20
N PHE A 159 -15.36 8.25 0.34
CA PHE A 159 -16.21 8.15 1.52
C PHE A 159 -15.44 7.69 2.76
N TRP A 160 -15.90 8.12 3.94
CA TRP A 160 -15.41 7.68 5.24
C TRP A 160 -16.57 7.60 6.24
N GLN A 161 -16.74 6.44 6.86
CA GLN A 161 -17.73 6.23 7.94
C GLN A 161 -19.16 6.67 7.55
N GLY A 162 -19.61 6.31 6.35
CA GLY A 162 -20.95 6.68 5.87
C GLY A 162 -21.08 8.08 5.30
N ARG A 163 -19.98 8.84 5.16
CA ARG A 163 -20.01 10.25 4.78
C ARG A 163 -19.05 10.54 3.63
N ASP A 164 -19.47 11.42 2.73
CA ASP A 164 -18.57 12.04 1.75
C ASP A 164 -17.48 12.82 2.51
N SER A 165 -16.22 12.46 2.28
CA SER A 165 -15.06 13.10 2.90
C SER A 165 -14.64 14.38 2.17
N SER A 166 -15.13 14.55 0.94
CA SER A 166 -14.75 15.51 -0.07
C SER A 166 -13.29 15.37 -0.54
N TYR A 167 -12.62 14.26 -0.24
CA TYR A 167 -11.35 13.86 -0.85
C TYR A 167 -11.63 12.83 -1.95
N GLU A 168 -10.71 12.68 -2.90
CA GLU A 168 -10.73 11.57 -3.86
C GLU A 168 -10.05 10.33 -3.26
N SER A 169 -8.96 10.53 -2.50
CA SER A 169 -8.28 9.48 -1.73
C SER A 169 -8.24 9.84 -0.24
N TYR A 170 -9.26 9.44 0.51
CA TYR A 170 -9.29 9.63 1.96
C TYR A 170 -8.40 8.61 2.70
N ARG A 171 -8.13 7.43 2.14
CA ARG A 171 -7.22 6.44 2.73
C ARG A 171 -5.88 7.07 3.12
N SER A 172 -5.28 7.89 2.24
CA SER A 172 -4.02 8.59 2.53
C SER A 172 -4.08 9.47 3.79
N ARG A 173 -5.24 10.06 4.10
CA ARG A 173 -5.49 10.90 5.28
C ARG A 173 -5.59 10.09 6.57
N VAL A 174 -6.16 8.89 6.46
CA VAL A 174 -6.28 7.95 7.58
C VAL A 174 -4.92 7.30 7.84
N TRP A 175 -4.25 6.80 6.79
CA TRP A 175 -2.92 6.19 6.84
C TRP A 175 -1.86 7.12 7.46
N GLY A 176 -1.89 8.41 7.11
CA GLY A 176 -0.96 9.40 7.67
C GLY A 176 -1.10 9.68 9.17
N ARG A 177 -2.03 9.01 9.88
CA ARG A 177 -2.14 9.04 11.34
C ARG A 177 -1.19 8.05 12.02
N TRP A 178 -0.63 7.09 11.27
CA TRP A 178 0.35 6.15 11.79
C TRP A 178 1.69 6.85 12.06
N PRO A 179 2.39 6.54 13.18
CA PRO A 179 3.56 7.31 13.61
C PRO A 179 4.72 7.35 12.60
N SER A 180 4.92 6.26 11.85
CA SER A 180 5.99 6.10 10.87
C SER A 180 5.54 6.34 9.43
N ALA A 181 4.27 6.72 9.20
CA ALA A 181 3.73 6.87 7.86
C ALA A 181 4.03 8.25 7.25
N GLY A 182 4.27 8.25 5.94
CA GLY A 182 4.44 9.47 5.14
C GLY A 182 5.79 9.58 4.44
N PRO A 183 6.10 10.78 3.89
CA PRO A 183 7.31 11.00 3.13
C PRO A 183 8.53 11.17 4.05
N THR A 184 9.70 10.86 3.51
CA THR A 184 10.99 10.89 4.22
C THR A 184 11.88 12.02 3.74
N GLU A 185 12.83 12.42 4.60
CA GLU A 185 13.98 13.22 4.18
C GLU A 185 14.91 12.40 3.28
N LEU A 186 15.87 13.07 2.64
CA LEU A 186 16.92 12.39 1.89
C LEU A 186 17.80 11.55 2.83
N PHE A 187 17.96 10.28 2.48
CA PHE A 187 18.86 9.37 3.19
C PHE A 187 20.29 9.53 2.70
N GLY A 188 20.51 9.54 1.38
CA GLY A 188 21.82 9.68 0.74
C GLY A 188 22.72 8.44 0.82
N SER A 189 22.49 7.51 1.75
CA SER A 189 23.20 6.22 1.80
C SER A 189 22.40 5.12 2.53
N PRO A 190 22.66 3.84 2.22
CA PRO A 190 22.11 2.69 2.97
C PRO A 190 22.37 2.75 4.46
N GLU A 191 23.56 3.16 4.89
CA GLU A 191 23.91 3.24 6.31
C GLU A 191 23.04 4.26 7.04
N ARG A 192 22.74 5.40 6.39
CA ARG A 192 21.84 6.40 6.97
C ARG A 192 20.39 5.93 6.99
N TYR A 193 19.95 5.21 5.96
CA TYR A 193 18.63 4.57 5.94
C TYR A 193 18.46 3.58 7.09
N HIS A 194 19.35 2.59 7.18
CA HIS A 194 19.30 1.54 8.20
C HIS A 194 19.48 2.08 9.62
N ARG A 195 20.34 3.08 9.81
CA ARG A 195 20.47 3.76 11.11
C ARG A 195 19.17 4.47 11.50
N GLN A 196 18.51 5.17 10.57
CA GLN A 196 17.24 5.83 10.87
C GLN A 196 16.15 4.81 11.24
N VAL A 197 16.06 3.69 10.52
CA VAL A 197 15.14 2.59 10.85
C VAL A 197 15.44 2.03 12.25
N ALA A 198 16.70 1.76 12.55
CA ALA A 198 17.11 1.27 13.87
C ALA A 198 16.77 2.26 15.00
N ASP A 199 17.02 3.57 14.78
CA ASP A 199 16.67 4.63 15.73
C ASP A 199 15.16 4.68 15.97
N MET A 200 14.34 4.52 14.92
CA MET A 200 12.87 4.47 15.02
C MET A 200 12.40 3.27 15.84
N VAL A 201 12.94 2.08 15.60
CA VAL A 201 12.63 0.88 16.39
C VAL A 201 13.06 1.05 17.85
N ALA A 202 14.23 1.64 18.10
CA ALA A 202 14.73 1.88 19.45
C ALA A 202 13.85 2.82 20.29
N THR A 203 12.99 3.65 19.66
CA THR A 203 12.00 4.46 20.39
C THR A 203 10.91 3.63 21.08
N GLY A 204 10.70 2.39 20.64
CA GLY A 204 9.57 1.54 21.06
C GLY A 204 8.21 1.98 20.50
N VAL A 205 8.15 3.06 19.70
CA VAL A 205 6.90 3.51 19.04
C VAL A 205 6.52 2.55 17.91
N ILE A 206 7.51 1.97 17.23
CA ILE A 206 7.32 0.87 16.27
C ILE A 206 8.03 -0.38 16.78
N LEU A 207 7.48 -1.57 16.52
CA LEU A 207 8.01 -2.84 17.04
C LEU A 207 9.21 -3.37 16.26
N ASP A 208 9.19 -3.20 14.94
CA ASP A 208 10.13 -3.81 14.01
C ASP A 208 10.13 -3.06 12.67
N ASP A 209 11.05 -3.45 11.80
CA ASP A 209 11.22 -2.91 10.44
C ASP A 209 9.94 -3.05 9.59
N GLY A 210 9.10 -4.05 9.88
CA GLY A 210 7.80 -4.23 9.23
C GLY A 210 6.83 -3.06 9.47
N MET A 211 7.00 -2.34 10.59
CA MET A 211 6.21 -1.16 10.95
C MET A 211 6.80 0.17 10.43
N VAL A 212 7.79 0.12 9.54
CA VAL A 212 8.28 1.30 8.82
C VAL A 212 7.33 1.59 7.66
N TYR A 213 6.39 2.53 7.85
CA TYR A 213 5.30 2.79 6.90
C TYR A 213 5.55 3.98 5.96
N PHE A 214 6.81 4.22 5.59
CA PHE A 214 7.16 5.25 4.63
C PHE A 214 6.37 5.10 3.32
N ASP A 215 6.09 6.22 2.66
CA ASP A 215 5.37 6.26 1.38
C ASP A 215 6.02 5.36 0.30
N ALA A 216 7.37 5.30 0.32
CA ALA A 216 8.16 4.27 -0.33
C ALA A 216 9.33 3.85 0.56
N ARG A 217 9.71 2.57 0.53
CA ARG A 217 10.75 2.00 1.40
C ARG A 217 11.58 0.92 0.70
N LEU A 218 12.74 0.60 1.27
CA LEU A 218 13.34 -0.71 1.02
C LEU A 218 12.45 -1.77 1.68
N SER A 219 12.05 -2.79 0.92
CA SER A 219 11.32 -3.90 1.51
C SER A 219 12.23 -4.68 2.46
N HIS A 220 11.73 -5.01 3.65
CA HIS A 220 12.46 -5.82 4.62
C HIS A 220 12.50 -7.31 4.23
N ARG A 221 11.66 -7.74 3.26
CA ARG A 221 11.49 -9.15 2.86
C ARG A 221 12.09 -9.43 1.49
N TYR A 222 12.02 -8.47 0.57
CA TYR A 222 12.41 -8.64 -0.82
C TYR A 222 13.45 -7.60 -1.26
N PRO A 223 14.36 -7.92 -2.20
CA PRO A 223 15.32 -6.96 -2.76
C PRO A 223 14.63 -5.98 -3.72
N THR A 224 13.72 -5.18 -3.19
CA THR A 224 12.80 -4.31 -3.93
C THR A 224 12.63 -2.98 -3.23
N VAL A 225 12.38 -1.93 -4.01
CA VAL A 225 11.71 -0.74 -3.50
C VAL A 225 10.20 -0.99 -3.52
N GLU A 226 9.57 -0.78 -2.38
CA GLU A 226 8.15 -0.99 -2.15
C GLU A 226 7.45 0.37 -2.06
N ILE A 227 6.50 0.62 -2.96
CA ILE A 227 5.72 1.86 -3.06
C ILE A 227 4.31 1.59 -2.50
N ARG A 228 3.90 2.35 -1.48
CA ARG A 228 2.72 2.03 -0.65
C ARG A 228 1.62 3.10 -0.67
N VAL A 229 1.82 4.16 -1.44
CA VAL A 229 0.91 5.33 -1.44
C VAL A 229 -0.43 5.07 -2.12
N ALA A 230 -0.51 4.08 -3.02
CA ALA A 230 -1.71 3.88 -3.83
C ALA A 230 -2.87 3.26 -3.03
N ASP A 231 -4.07 3.78 -3.29
CA ASP A 231 -5.31 3.11 -2.91
C ASP A 231 -5.44 1.79 -3.69
N VAL A 232 -6.13 0.79 -3.12
CA VAL A 232 -6.54 -0.34 -3.95
C VAL A 232 -7.41 0.18 -5.10
N CYS A 233 -7.05 -0.20 -6.32
CA CYS A 233 -7.67 0.36 -7.52
C CYS A 233 -9.01 -0.34 -7.81
N LEU A 234 -10.06 0.41 -8.16
CA LEU A 234 -11.35 -0.19 -8.50
C LEU A 234 -11.21 -1.19 -9.66
N HIS A 235 -10.51 -0.80 -10.71
CA HIS A 235 -10.27 -1.62 -11.89
C HIS A 235 -8.82 -2.18 -11.91
N PRO A 236 -8.64 -3.44 -12.33
CA PRO A 236 -7.32 -4.10 -12.32
C PRO A 236 -6.34 -3.53 -13.36
N ASP A 237 -6.83 -2.94 -14.45
CA ASP A 237 -6.04 -2.20 -15.43
C ASP A 237 -5.44 -0.91 -14.84
N THR A 238 -6.15 -0.24 -13.92
CA THR A 238 -5.56 0.86 -13.14
C THR A 238 -4.44 0.37 -12.23
N ALA A 239 -4.60 -0.77 -11.55
CA ALA A 239 -3.52 -1.37 -10.75
C ALA A 239 -2.29 -1.70 -11.62
N GLN A 240 -2.51 -2.28 -12.81
CA GLN A 240 -1.47 -2.54 -13.81
C GLN A 240 -0.78 -1.25 -14.30
N LEU A 241 -1.54 -0.16 -14.49
CA LEU A 241 -0.99 1.15 -14.84
C LEU A 241 -0.10 1.70 -13.72
N ILE A 242 -0.56 1.68 -12.47
CA ILE A 242 0.22 2.11 -11.30
C ILE A 242 1.52 1.30 -11.21
N ALA A 243 1.45 -0.03 -11.37
CA ALA A 243 2.62 -0.89 -11.38
C ALA A 243 3.60 -0.57 -12.53
N THR A 244 3.07 -0.26 -13.71
CA THR A 244 3.89 0.16 -14.87
C THR A 244 4.61 1.47 -14.60
N LEU A 245 3.91 2.46 -14.03
CA LEU A 245 4.48 3.76 -13.69
C LEU A 245 5.53 3.64 -12.59
N ALA A 246 5.24 2.88 -11.54
CA ALA A 246 6.20 2.54 -10.48
C ALA A 246 7.49 1.94 -11.05
N ARG A 247 7.40 0.96 -11.96
CA ARG A 247 8.57 0.40 -12.64
C ARG A 247 9.36 1.46 -13.41
N GLY A 248 8.65 2.34 -14.12
CA GLY A 248 9.24 3.45 -14.87
C GLY A 248 9.96 4.46 -13.96
N LEU A 249 9.37 4.80 -12.82
CA LEU A 249 9.95 5.69 -11.82
C LEU A 249 11.24 5.09 -11.24
N VAL A 250 11.20 3.82 -10.80
CA VAL A 250 12.37 3.12 -10.25
C VAL A 250 13.49 2.98 -11.30
N GLU A 251 13.15 2.58 -12.53
CA GLU A 251 14.14 2.49 -13.61
C GLU A 251 14.78 3.85 -13.94
N SER A 252 13.98 4.91 -13.97
CA SER A 252 14.47 6.26 -14.27
C SER A 252 15.35 6.79 -13.15
N ALA A 253 14.92 6.65 -11.89
CA ALA A 253 15.68 7.04 -10.72
C ALA A 253 17.01 6.29 -10.60
N ALA A 254 17.03 4.99 -10.89
CA ALA A 254 18.26 4.20 -10.89
C ALA A 254 19.23 4.61 -12.03
N ARG A 255 18.72 5.03 -13.19
CA ARG A 255 19.56 5.60 -14.26
C ARG A 255 20.11 6.97 -13.87
N ASP A 256 19.31 7.81 -13.22
CA ASP A 256 19.73 9.11 -12.71
C ASP A 256 20.85 8.96 -11.69
N TRP A 257 20.69 8.05 -10.74
CA TRP A 257 21.72 7.71 -9.76
C TRP A 257 23.03 7.24 -10.41
N ARG A 258 22.97 6.28 -11.33
CA ARG A 258 24.17 5.80 -12.05
C ARG A 258 24.86 6.89 -12.88
N ALA A 259 24.11 7.90 -13.32
CA ALA A 259 24.64 9.06 -14.02
C ALA A 259 25.15 10.17 -13.09
N GLY A 260 25.10 9.97 -11.76
CA GLY A 260 25.54 10.97 -10.78
C GLY A 260 24.61 12.18 -10.66
N ARG A 261 23.35 12.09 -11.09
CA ARG A 261 22.36 13.16 -10.91
C ARG A 261 21.84 13.13 -9.47
N GLU A 262 21.99 14.24 -8.75
CA GLU A 262 21.48 14.40 -7.40
C GLU A 262 19.93 14.36 -7.35
N PRO A 263 19.32 13.84 -6.26
CA PRO A 263 17.88 13.92 -6.07
C PRO A 263 17.44 15.37 -5.83
N GLU A 264 16.17 15.67 -6.12
CA GLU A 264 15.58 16.95 -5.76
C GLU A 264 15.43 17.07 -4.23
N ASP A 265 15.92 18.18 -3.68
CA ASP A 265 15.92 18.46 -2.23
C ASP A 265 14.62 19.15 -1.78
N HIS A 266 13.48 18.52 -2.08
CA HIS A 266 12.19 18.97 -1.56
C HIS A 266 12.06 18.60 -0.09
N SER A 267 11.74 19.59 0.75
CA SER A 267 11.44 19.34 2.16
C SER A 267 10.22 18.42 2.34
N VAL A 268 10.24 17.62 3.41
CA VAL A 268 9.09 16.78 3.80
C VAL A 268 7.80 17.60 3.93
N SER A 269 7.87 18.85 4.37
CA SER A 269 6.73 19.76 4.45
C SER A 269 6.07 20.00 3.08
N LEU A 270 6.86 20.20 2.03
CA LEU A 270 6.34 20.38 0.67
C LEU A 270 5.76 19.07 0.11
N LEU A 271 6.44 17.95 0.33
CA LEU A 271 5.96 16.63 -0.08
C LEU A 271 4.61 16.30 0.57
N ARG A 272 4.42 16.63 1.85
CA ARG A 272 3.14 16.48 2.56
C ARG A 272 2.03 17.35 1.96
N LEU A 273 2.33 18.58 1.54
CA LEU A 273 1.35 19.46 0.88
C LEU A 273 0.94 18.90 -0.49
N ALA A 274 1.89 18.40 -1.28
CA ALA A 274 1.61 17.77 -2.56
C ALA A 274 0.77 16.51 -2.42
N ALA A 275 1.12 15.63 -1.48
CA ALA A 275 0.33 14.43 -1.16
C ALA A 275 -1.09 14.80 -0.70
N TRP A 276 -1.24 15.84 0.12
CA TRP A 276 -2.55 16.34 0.52
C TRP A 276 -3.38 16.86 -0.66
N GLN A 277 -2.77 17.62 -1.57
CA GLN A 277 -3.46 18.14 -2.76
C GLN A 277 -3.91 17.01 -3.69
N ALA A 278 -3.03 16.05 -3.95
CA ALA A 278 -3.32 14.86 -4.73
C ALA A 278 -4.49 14.05 -4.12
N ALA A 279 -4.45 13.82 -2.80
CA ALA A 279 -5.51 13.14 -2.09
C ALA A 279 -6.86 13.89 -2.17
N ARG A 280 -6.81 15.22 -2.09
CA ARG A 280 -8.00 16.08 -2.06
C ARG A 280 -8.70 16.19 -3.40
N ALA A 281 -7.94 16.33 -4.49
CA ALA A 281 -8.48 16.72 -5.78
C ALA A 281 -8.27 15.65 -6.87
N GLY A 282 -7.53 14.57 -6.59
CA GLY A 282 -7.16 13.57 -7.57
C GLY A 282 -6.51 14.22 -8.80
N LEU A 283 -6.91 13.76 -9.99
CA LEU A 283 -6.42 14.30 -11.26
C LEU A 283 -6.97 15.69 -11.63
N SER A 284 -7.98 16.19 -10.92
CA SER A 284 -8.52 17.53 -11.15
C SER A 284 -7.69 18.64 -10.49
N GLY A 285 -6.77 18.27 -9.60
CA GLY A 285 -5.87 19.20 -8.89
C GLY A 285 -4.53 19.42 -9.60
N SER A 286 -3.88 20.55 -9.31
CA SER A 286 -2.48 20.77 -9.71
C SER A 286 -1.55 19.94 -8.81
N CYS A 287 -0.94 18.88 -9.35
CA CYS A 287 0.03 18.05 -8.62
C CYS A 287 1.48 18.56 -8.70
N SER A 288 1.73 19.79 -9.20
CA SER A 288 3.10 20.31 -9.33
C SER A 288 3.58 20.99 -8.05
N ILE A 289 4.65 20.48 -7.45
CA ILE A 289 5.53 21.27 -6.60
C ILE A 289 6.37 22.12 -7.58
N ARG A 290 6.24 23.44 -7.53
CA ARG A 290 7.11 24.35 -8.31
C ARG A 290 8.38 24.67 -7.54
#